data_AF-A0A678WCV9-F1
#
_entry.id   AF-A0A678WCV9-F1
#
_cell.length_a   1.000
_cell.length_b   1.000
_cell.length_c   1.000
_cell.angle_alpha   90.00
_cell.angle_beta   90.00
_cell.angle_gamma   90.00
#
_symmetry.space_group_name_H-M   'P 1'
#
loop_
_entity.id
_entity.type
_entity.pdbx_description
1 polymer ?
#
loop_
_entity_poly.entity_id
_entity_poly.type
_entity_poly.pdbx_seq_one_letter_code
_entity_poly.pdbx_strand_id
1 'polypeptide(L)'
;HSSTLVTAGVYLLIRFNLLLSDTMFFKLLLLFSSLTMFMAGISANYEFDLKKIIALSTLSQLGLMMSILSMGMPLLAFFHLLTHAMFKALLFMCAGVIIHMMNDMQDIRFMGGVSFYIPMTCLCMNISNMALCGIPFLAGFYSKDLILEMVSFSNLNFLIFFLYYVSTGLTMFYTIRLMMYLMINDFNLMCVYNLYDEDYV
;
A
#
# COMPACT_ATOMS: atom_id res chain seq x y z
N HIS A 1 10.23 -3.29 -8.98
CA HIS A 1 10.43 -2.12 -8.11
C HIS A 1 9.65 -2.20 -6.79
N SER A 2 8.41 -2.67 -6.78
CA SER A 2 7.54 -2.60 -5.60
C SER A 2 7.99 -3.37 -4.36
N SER A 3 8.63 -4.53 -4.52
CA SER A 3 8.87 -5.47 -3.40
C SER A 3 10.34 -5.69 -3.04
N THR A 4 11.30 -5.47 -3.96
CA THR A 4 12.72 -5.86 -3.76
C THR A 4 13.67 -4.68 -3.67
N LEU A 5 13.67 -3.79 -4.67
CA LEU A 5 14.63 -2.69 -4.72
C LEU A 5 14.40 -1.67 -3.60
N VAL A 6 13.13 -1.31 -3.36
CA VAL A 6 12.82 -0.25 -2.40
C VAL A 6 12.86 -0.76 -0.95
N THR A 7 12.64 -2.06 -0.73
CA THR A 7 12.71 -2.69 0.60
C THR A 7 14.15 -3.04 1.01
N ALA A 8 15.09 -3.12 0.06
CA ALA A 8 16.50 -3.39 0.36
C ALA A 8 17.13 -2.37 1.32
N GLY A 9 16.76 -1.09 1.19
CA GLY A 9 17.21 -0.04 2.12
C GLY A 9 16.67 -0.24 3.54
N VAL A 10 15.39 -0.61 3.66
CA VAL A 10 14.76 -0.95 4.95
C VAL A 10 15.44 -2.16 5.57
N TYR A 11 15.67 -3.22 4.77
CA TYR A 11 16.32 -4.44 5.22
C TYR A 11 17.75 -4.19 5.71
N LEU A 12 18.52 -3.35 5.02
CA LEU A 12 19.85 -2.94 5.47
C LEU A 12 19.79 -2.28 6.86
N LEU A 13 18.87 -1.33 7.05
CA LEU A 13 18.71 -0.66 8.36
C LEU A 13 18.26 -1.63 9.45
N ILE A 14 17.41 -2.62 9.13
CA ILE A 14 17.03 -3.68 10.08
C ILE A 14 18.28 -4.45 10.54
N ARG A 15 19.20 -4.77 9.63
CA ARG A 15 20.44 -5.51 9.95
C ARG A 15 21.39 -4.70 10.82
N PHE A 16 21.46 -3.39 10.64
CA PHE A 16 22.30 -2.49 11.45
C PHE A 16 21.56 -1.90 12.67
N ASN A 17 20.38 -2.41 13.03
CA ASN A 17 19.56 -1.80 14.08
C ASN A 17 20.28 -1.69 15.44
N LEU A 18 21.05 -2.70 15.84
CA LEU A 18 21.80 -2.69 17.11
C LEU A 18 22.81 -1.54 17.23
N LEU A 19 23.29 -1.01 16.10
CA LEU A 19 24.23 0.11 16.06
C LEU A 19 23.51 1.46 16.01
N LEU A 20 22.26 1.47 15.55
CA LEU A 20 21.47 2.68 15.30
C LEU A 20 20.48 2.98 16.42
N SER A 21 20.13 1.99 17.25
CA SER A 21 19.26 2.16 18.41
C SER A 21 19.75 3.29 19.32
N ASP A 22 18.82 4.10 19.82
CA ASP A 22 19.04 5.25 20.71
C ASP A 22 19.84 6.44 20.15
N THR A 23 20.22 6.40 18.87
CA THR A 23 20.87 7.54 18.23
C THR A 23 19.88 8.67 17.91
N MET A 24 20.36 9.93 17.90
CA MET A 24 19.54 11.06 17.44
C MET A 24 19.06 10.90 15.99
N PHE A 25 19.80 10.12 15.19
CA PHE A 25 19.43 9.79 13.82
C PHE A 25 18.06 9.10 13.74
N PHE A 26 17.76 8.15 14.62
CA PHE A 26 16.44 7.49 14.63
C PHE A 26 15.29 8.42 14.99
N LYS A 27 15.50 9.42 15.86
CA LYS A 27 14.46 10.42 16.15
C LYS A 27 14.16 11.30 14.93
N LEU A 28 15.18 11.69 14.17
CA LEU A 28 15.00 12.40 12.90
C LEU A 28 14.35 11.51 11.84
N LEU A 29 14.77 10.25 11.77
CA LEU A 29 14.21 9.27 10.85
C LEU A 29 12.73 9.02 11.11
N LEU A 30 12.31 8.98 12.38
CA LEU A 30 10.90 8.87 12.77
C LEU A 30 10.05 10.05 12.25
N LEU A 31 10.58 11.27 12.31
CA LEU A 31 9.90 12.45 11.80
C LEU A 31 9.79 12.41 10.27
N PHE A 32 10.90 12.14 9.57
CA PHE A 32 10.88 12.09 8.11
C PHE A 32 10.02 10.94 7.58
N SER A 33 10.05 9.78 8.23
CA SER A 33 9.24 8.62 7.83
C SER A 33 7.74 8.82 8.07
N SER A 34 7.34 9.50 9.14
CA SER A 34 5.93 9.87 9.34
C SER A 34 5.45 10.93 8.35
N LEU A 35 6.30 11.91 8.01
CA LEU A 35 6.01 12.90 6.96
C LEU A 35 5.89 12.26 5.57
N THR A 36 6.78 11.33 5.21
CA THR A 36 6.68 10.63 3.91
C THR A 36 5.44 9.76 3.84
N MET A 37 5.08 9.08 4.93
CA MET A 37 3.84 8.30 5.01
C MET A 37 2.61 9.18 4.72
N PHE A 38 2.55 10.36 5.34
CA PHE A 38 1.46 11.31 5.18
C PHE A 38 1.39 11.90 3.76
N MET A 39 2.52 12.40 3.22
CA MET A 39 2.58 13.00 1.88
C MET A 39 2.27 11.98 0.78
N ALA A 40 2.73 10.73 0.94
CA ALA A 40 2.39 9.64 0.05
C ALA A 40 0.89 9.30 0.10
N GLY A 41 0.29 9.32 1.30
CA GLY A 41 -1.14 9.10 1.49
C GLY A 41 -2.00 10.17 0.82
N ILE A 42 -1.61 11.45 0.91
CA ILE A 42 -2.34 12.55 0.24
C ILE A 42 -2.22 12.44 -1.27
N SER A 43 -1.00 12.28 -1.79
CA SER A 43 -0.78 12.18 -3.24
C SER A 43 -1.51 10.98 -3.85
N ALA A 44 -1.53 9.84 -3.14
CA ALA A 44 -2.28 8.65 -3.58
C ALA A 44 -3.81 8.87 -3.64
N ASN A 45 -4.37 9.87 -2.95
CA ASN A 45 -5.80 10.21 -3.02
C ASN A 45 -6.15 11.16 -4.17
N TYR A 46 -5.17 11.83 -4.78
CA TYR A 46 -5.41 12.75 -5.90
C TYR A 46 -4.89 12.21 -7.24
N GLU A 47 -4.05 11.17 -7.23
CA GLU A 47 -3.61 10.51 -8.45
C GLU A 47 -4.72 9.68 -9.10
N PHE A 48 -4.68 9.60 -10.43
CA PHE A 48 -5.62 8.82 -11.25
C PHE A 48 -4.96 7.69 -12.04
N ASP A 49 -3.63 7.68 -12.16
CA ASP A 49 -2.93 6.55 -12.78
C ASP A 49 -2.89 5.35 -11.81
N LEU A 50 -3.42 4.21 -12.26
CA LEU A 50 -3.48 2.95 -11.50
C LEU A 50 -2.12 2.57 -10.89
N LYS A 51 -1.08 2.51 -11.72
CA LYS A 51 0.29 2.16 -11.29
C LYS A 51 0.85 3.18 -10.28
N LYS A 52 0.56 4.48 -10.45
CA LYS A 52 1.04 5.52 -9.53
C LYS A 52 0.36 5.43 -8.16
N ILE A 53 -0.94 5.15 -8.11
CA ILE A 53 -1.66 4.93 -6.85
C ILE A 53 -1.04 3.74 -6.09
N ILE A 54 -0.76 2.64 -6.78
CA ILE A 54 -0.14 1.46 -6.15
C ILE A 54 1.31 1.77 -5.72
N ALA A 55 2.06 2.56 -6.50
CA ALA A 55 3.41 2.99 -6.13
C ALA A 55 3.41 3.93 -4.91
N LEU A 56 2.56 4.95 -4.87
CA LEU A 56 2.45 5.86 -3.73
C LEU A 56 2.00 5.13 -2.46
N SER A 57 1.13 4.13 -2.60
CA SER A 57 0.80 3.27 -1.47
C SER A 57 1.98 2.41 -0.99
N THR A 58 2.91 1.98 -1.86
CA THR A 58 4.19 1.39 -1.38
C THR A 58 5.05 2.40 -0.63
N LEU A 59 5.14 3.64 -1.10
CA LEU A 59 5.88 4.71 -0.42
C LEU A 59 5.30 4.98 0.97
N SER A 60 3.97 4.98 1.11
CA SER A 60 3.32 5.15 2.42
C SER A 60 3.67 4.01 3.40
N GLN A 61 3.62 2.75 2.95
CA GLN A 61 3.92 1.60 3.81
C GLN A 61 5.42 1.49 4.13
N LEU A 62 6.30 1.95 3.23
CA LEU A 62 7.73 2.09 3.51
C LEU A 62 7.97 3.15 4.58
N GLY A 63 7.27 4.29 4.53
CA GLY A 63 7.25 5.28 5.61
C GLY A 63 6.89 4.63 6.94
N LEU A 64 5.87 3.76 6.94
CA LEU A 64 5.43 3.01 8.12
C LEU A 64 6.48 2.01 8.62
N MET A 65 7.15 1.28 7.74
CA MET A 65 8.24 0.36 8.11
C MET A 65 9.43 1.11 8.73
N MET A 66 9.79 2.25 8.17
CA MET A 66 10.89 3.08 8.63
C MET A 66 10.59 3.74 9.99
N SER A 67 9.35 4.16 10.20
CA SER A 67 8.92 4.74 11.47
C SER A 67 8.89 3.70 12.60
N ILE A 68 8.52 2.45 12.34
CA ILE A 68 8.63 1.36 13.35
C ILE A 68 10.08 1.03 13.68
N LEU A 69 10.93 0.99 12.66
CA LEU A 69 12.35 0.71 12.86
C LEU A 69 12.99 1.76 13.78
N SER A 70 12.65 3.04 13.59
CA SER A 70 13.10 4.13 14.47
C SER A 70 12.54 4.08 15.89
N MET A 71 11.41 3.40 16.11
CA MET A 71 10.90 3.10 17.46
C MET A 71 11.64 1.92 18.14
N GLY A 72 12.64 1.32 17.47
CA GLY A 72 13.43 0.24 18.03
C GLY A 72 12.79 -1.15 17.91
N MET A 73 11.78 -1.32 17.04
CA MET A 73 11.08 -2.60 16.84
C MET A 73 11.43 -3.25 15.48
N PRO A 74 12.66 -3.76 15.29
CA PRO A 74 13.13 -4.27 13.99
C PRO A 74 12.38 -5.54 13.53
N LEU A 75 11.99 -6.41 14.47
CA LEU A 75 11.27 -7.65 14.17
C LEU A 75 9.88 -7.38 13.59
N LEU A 76 9.17 -6.38 14.15
CA LEU A 76 7.86 -5.96 13.67
C LEU A 76 7.96 -5.30 12.28
N ALA A 77 8.98 -4.47 12.07
CA ALA A 77 9.27 -3.87 10.77
C ALA A 77 9.57 -4.95 9.70
N PHE A 78 10.36 -5.98 10.05
CA PHE A 78 10.64 -7.10 9.15
C PHE A 78 9.40 -7.94 8.84
N PHE A 79 8.57 -8.24 9.84
CA PHE A 79 7.32 -8.96 9.64
C PHE A 79 6.37 -8.19 8.71
N HIS A 80 6.23 -6.88 8.93
CA HIS A 80 5.42 -6.04 8.05
C HIS A 80 5.99 -6.00 6.63
N LEU A 81 7.32 -5.90 6.46
CA LEU A 81 8.00 -5.94 5.16
C LEU A 81 7.65 -7.22 4.37
N LEU A 82 7.68 -8.38 5.01
CA LEU A 82 7.32 -9.66 4.38
C LEU A 82 5.86 -9.68 3.93
N THR A 83 4.93 -9.35 4.85
CA THR A 83 3.49 -9.33 4.51
C THR A 83 3.19 -8.35 3.38
N HIS A 84 3.80 -7.17 3.43
CA HIS A 84 3.68 -6.13 2.40
C HIS A 84 4.20 -6.55 1.04
N ALA A 85 5.37 -7.22 0.99
CA ALA A 85 5.91 -7.71 -0.26
C ALA A 85 4.94 -8.67 -0.96
N MET A 86 4.28 -9.55 -0.20
CA MET A 86 3.33 -10.53 -0.75
C MET A 86 2.09 -9.87 -1.35
N PHE A 87 1.37 -9.05 -0.58
CA PHE A 87 0.13 -8.44 -1.12
C PHE A 87 0.42 -7.36 -2.18
N LYS A 88 1.56 -6.66 -2.11
CA LYS A 88 1.93 -5.71 -3.17
C LYS A 88 2.31 -6.39 -4.47
N ALA A 89 2.97 -7.54 -4.42
CA ALA A 89 3.24 -8.32 -5.62
C ALA A 89 1.92 -8.71 -6.31
N LEU A 90 0.92 -9.17 -5.54
CA LEU A 90 -0.41 -9.49 -6.06
C LEU A 90 -1.08 -8.25 -6.68
N LEU A 91 -1.09 -7.11 -5.98
CA LEU A 91 -1.69 -5.86 -6.50
C LEU A 91 -1.08 -5.42 -7.83
N PHE A 92 0.26 -5.44 -7.95
CA PHE A 92 0.93 -5.06 -9.19
C PHE A 92 0.70 -6.06 -10.33
N MET A 93 0.56 -7.35 -10.02
CA MET A 93 0.24 -8.36 -11.01
C MET A 93 -1.18 -8.19 -11.54
N CYS A 94 -2.18 -8.06 -10.67
CA CYS A 94 -3.57 -7.80 -11.06
C CYS A 94 -3.71 -6.49 -11.85
N ALA A 95 -3.05 -5.43 -11.38
CA ALA A 95 -3.00 -4.15 -12.10
C ALA A 95 -2.34 -4.28 -13.48
N GLY A 96 -1.33 -5.12 -13.62
CA GLY A 96 -0.68 -5.42 -14.90
C GLY A 96 -1.63 -6.06 -15.90
N VAL A 97 -2.41 -7.05 -15.46
CA VAL A 97 -3.44 -7.69 -16.30
C VAL A 97 -4.51 -6.70 -16.71
N ILE A 98 -5.05 -5.90 -15.78
CA ILE A 98 -6.07 -4.88 -16.10
C ILE A 98 -5.55 -3.88 -17.13
N ILE A 99 -4.32 -3.39 -16.98
CA ILE A 99 -3.73 -2.44 -17.95
C ILE A 99 -3.53 -3.08 -19.32
N HIS A 100 -3.09 -4.33 -19.36
CA HIS A 100 -2.90 -5.05 -20.63
C HIS A 100 -4.23 -5.21 -21.38
N MET A 101 -5.29 -5.60 -20.67
CA MET A 101 -6.63 -5.77 -21.24
C MET A 101 -7.26 -4.45 -21.70
N MET A 102 -6.82 -3.33 -21.12
CA MET A 102 -7.26 -1.98 -21.48
C MET A 102 -6.32 -1.29 -22.49
N ASN A 103 -5.60 -2.05 -23.32
CA ASN A 103 -4.62 -1.56 -24.31
C ASN A 103 -3.70 -0.45 -23.77
N ASP A 104 -3.05 -0.72 -22.63
CA ASP A 104 -2.10 0.19 -21.97
C ASP A 104 -2.69 1.49 -21.38
N MET A 105 -4.02 1.64 -21.34
CA MET A 105 -4.67 2.73 -20.58
C MET A 105 -4.53 2.50 -19.08
N GLN A 106 -4.02 3.51 -18.36
CA GLN A 106 -3.73 3.42 -16.92
C GLN A 106 -4.63 4.31 -16.05
N ASP A 107 -5.36 5.23 -16.65
CA ASP A 107 -6.19 6.20 -15.94
C ASP A 107 -7.49 5.53 -15.47
N ILE A 108 -7.68 5.48 -14.14
CA ILE A 108 -8.84 4.82 -13.50
C ILE A 108 -10.19 5.46 -13.85
N ARG A 109 -10.21 6.69 -14.40
CA ARG A 109 -11.47 7.36 -14.78
C ARG A 109 -12.14 6.75 -16.00
N PHE A 110 -11.34 6.10 -16.85
CA PHE A 110 -11.81 5.34 -18.01
C PHE A 110 -11.97 3.85 -17.71
N MET A 111 -11.63 3.44 -16.48
CA MET A 111 -11.88 2.09 -16.00
C MET A 111 -13.21 2.09 -15.24
N GLY A 112 -14.01 1.06 -15.47
CA GLY A 112 -15.30 0.83 -14.79
C GLY A 112 -15.68 -0.63 -14.95
N GLY A 113 -16.53 -1.16 -14.08
CA GLY A 113 -17.16 -2.48 -14.17
C GLY A 113 -16.27 -3.71 -14.41
N VAL A 114 -14.95 -3.63 -14.23
CA VAL A 114 -13.99 -4.70 -14.62
C VAL A 114 -14.33 -6.06 -13.99
N SER A 115 -15.02 -6.02 -12.84
CA SER A 115 -15.55 -7.18 -12.11
C SER A 115 -16.41 -8.11 -12.97
N PHE A 116 -17.11 -7.62 -13.99
CA PHE A 116 -17.95 -8.43 -14.86
C PHE A 116 -17.16 -9.20 -15.92
N TYR A 117 -16.02 -8.66 -16.38
CA TYR A 117 -15.23 -9.28 -17.45
C TYR A 117 -14.10 -10.16 -16.93
N ILE A 118 -13.42 -9.73 -15.86
CA ILE A 118 -12.22 -10.41 -15.34
C ILE A 118 -12.40 -10.72 -13.83
N PRO A 119 -13.45 -11.49 -13.44
CA PRO A 119 -13.86 -11.61 -12.04
C PRO A 119 -12.77 -12.19 -11.14
N MET A 120 -11.95 -13.12 -11.65
CA MET A 120 -10.87 -13.73 -10.87
C MET A 120 -9.78 -12.71 -10.51
N THR A 121 -9.35 -11.88 -11.45
CA THR A 121 -8.35 -10.84 -11.14
C THR A 121 -8.92 -9.78 -10.21
N CYS A 122 -10.20 -9.44 -10.36
CA CYS A 122 -10.91 -8.52 -9.48
C CYS A 122 -10.99 -9.06 -8.05
N LEU A 123 -11.27 -10.34 -7.85
CA LEU A 123 -11.24 -10.98 -6.53
C LEU A 123 -9.85 -10.87 -5.88
N CYS A 124 -8.80 -11.24 -6.61
CA CYS A 124 -7.41 -11.13 -6.12
C CYS A 124 -7.00 -9.68 -5.79
N MET A 125 -7.38 -8.73 -6.65
CA MET A 125 -7.16 -7.30 -6.43
C MET A 125 -7.87 -6.81 -5.16
N ASN A 126 -9.11 -7.25 -4.95
CA ASN A 126 -9.90 -6.88 -3.78
C ASN A 126 -9.31 -7.44 -2.49
N ILE A 127 -8.92 -8.73 -2.47
CA ILE A 127 -8.30 -9.38 -1.31
C ILE A 127 -6.99 -8.65 -0.93
N SER A 128 -6.18 -8.27 -1.91
CA SER A 128 -4.93 -7.57 -1.63
C SER A 128 -5.13 -6.09 -1.23
N ASN A 129 -6.13 -5.40 -1.77
CA ASN A 129 -6.53 -4.08 -1.28
C ASN A 129 -7.03 -4.13 0.18
N MET A 130 -7.83 -5.14 0.52
CA MET A 130 -8.29 -5.38 1.90
C MET A 130 -7.13 -5.72 2.85
N ALA A 131 -6.13 -6.47 2.38
CA ALA A 131 -4.91 -6.73 3.14
C ALA A 131 -4.10 -5.43 3.37
N LEU A 132 -4.02 -4.53 2.38
CA LEU A 132 -3.36 -3.21 2.53
C LEU A 132 -4.06 -2.31 3.54
N CYS A 133 -5.39 -2.35 3.58
CA CYS A 133 -6.23 -1.68 4.58
C CYS A 133 -5.93 -2.17 6.00
N GLY A 134 -5.74 -3.48 6.16
CA GLY A 134 -5.58 -4.13 7.47
C GLY A 134 -6.89 -4.67 8.03
N ILE A 135 -7.81 -5.13 7.18
CA ILE A 135 -9.08 -5.75 7.61
C ILE A 135 -8.77 -7.01 8.45
N PRO A 136 -9.54 -7.28 9.53
CA PRO A 136 -9.31 -8.41 10.43
C PRO A 136 -9.16 -9.74 9.67
N PHE A 137 -8.27 -10.60 10.20
CA PHE A 137 -7.92 -11.93 9.68
C PHE A 137 -7.12 -11.97 8.37
N LEU A 138 -6.84 -10.84 7.72
CA LEU A 138 -5.92 -10.79 6.59
C LEU A 138 -4.48 -10.50 7.03
N ALA A 139 -3.49 -10.83 6.18
CA ALA A 139 -2.07 -10.73 6.52
C ALA A 139 -1.64 -9.32 6.99
N GLY A 140 -2.26 -8.26 6.45
CA GLY A 140 -1.96 -6.89 6.86
C GLY A 140 -2.48 -6.53 8.26
N PHE A 141 -3.53 -7.18 8.76
CA PHE A 141 -4.03 -6.96 10.13
C PHE A 141 -2.97 -7.38 11.15
N TYR A 142 -2.43 -8.59 11.02
CA TYR A 142 -1.44 -9.13 11.96
C TYR A 142 -0.20 -8.26 12.09
N SER A 143 0.18 -7.49 11.07
CA SER A 143 1.32 -6.59 11.16
C SER A 143 0.90 -5.16 11.49
N LYS A 144 0.02 -4.56 10.67
CA LYS A 144 -0.34 -3.14 10.75
C LYS A 144 -1.11 -2.79 12.02
N ASP A 145 -1.96 -3.69 12.52
CA ASP A 145 -2.71 -3.44 13.75
C ASP A 145 -1.79 -3.47 14.97
N LEU A 146 -0.93 -4.50 15.07
CA LEU A 146 0.12 -4.56 16.11
C LEU A 146 1.03 -3.32 16.08
N ILE A 147 1.35 -2.79 14.90
CA ILE A 147 2.12 -1.55 14.76
C ILE A 147 1.38 -0.38 15.39
N LEU A 148 0.09 -0.18 15.07
CA LEU A 148 -0.71 0.91 15.61
C LEU A 148 -0.90 0.77 17.13
N GLU A 149 -1.08 -0.45 17.61
CA GLU A 149 -1.16 -0.75 19.04
C GLU A 149 0.14 -0.34 19.76
N MET A 150 1.30 -0.74 19.24
CA MET A 150 2.60 -0.36 19.83
C MET A 150 2.84 1.16 19.79
N VAL A 151 2.42 1.84 18.73
CA VAL A 151 2.45 3.31 18.63
C VAL A 151 1.60 3.94 19.73
N SER A 152 0.42 3.38 20.01
CA SER A 152 -0.48 3.89 21.05
C SER A 152 0.03 3.67 22.48
N PHE A 153 0.75 2.57 22.73
CA PHE A 153 1.39 2.33 24.04
C PHE A 153 2.67 3.14 24.24
N SER A 154 3.32 3.56 23.16
CA SER A 154 4.56 4.33 23.25
C SER A 154 4.31 5.81 23.56
N ASN A 155 5.17 6.41 24.38
CA ASN A 155 5.13 7.84 24.73
C ASN A 155 5.67 8.71 23.59
N LEU A 156 4.96 8.74 22.47
CA LEU A 156 5.32 9.54 21.29
C LEU A 156 4.80 10.97 21.37
N ASN A 157 5.42 11.85 20.59
CA ASN A 157 4.95 13.22 20.43
C ASN A 157 3.56 13.23 19.78
N PHE A 158 2.68 14.13 20.22
CA PHE A 158 1.32 14.26 19.71
C PHE A 158 1.27 14.48 18.19
N LEU A 159 2.24 15.21 17.64
CA LEU A 159 2.37 15.39 16.19
C LEU A 159 2.58 14.06 15.45
N ILE A 160 3.48 13.20 15.93
CA ILE A 160 3.78 11.91 15.29
C ILE A 160 2.57 10.99 15.40
N PHE A 161 1.93 10.98 16.57
CA PHE A 161 0.68 10.24 16.79
C PHE A 161 -0.40 10.67 15.77
N PHE A 162 -0.63 11.97 15.62
CA PHE A 162 -1.58 12.50 14.64
C PHE A 162 -1.24 12.08 13.21
N LEU A 163 0.03 12.20 12.81
CA LEU A 163 0.48 11.81 11.46
C LEU A 163 0.21 10.33 11.17
N TYR A 164 0.41 9.44 12.14
CA TYR A 164 0.17 7.99 12.00
C TYR A 164 -1.31 7.63 11.79
N TYR A 165 -2.21 8.17 12.62
CA TYR A 165 -3.63 7.84 12.49
C TYR A 165 -4.27 8.46 11.26
N VAL A 166 -3.88 9.70 10.91
CA VAL A 166 -4.38 10.33 9.69
C VAL A 166 -3.84 9.63 8.45
N SER A 167 -2.54 9.28 8.41
CA SER A 167 -1.97 8.58 7.26
C SER A 167 -2.58 7.19 7.06
N THR A 168 -2.84 6.43 8.13
CA THR A 168 -3.55 5.15 8.04
C THR A 168 -4.99 5.32 7.57
N GLY A 169 -5.70 6.37 8.02
CA GLY A 169 -6.99 6.76 7.45
C GLY A 169 -6.92 7.06 5.95
N LEU A 170 -5.90 7.80 5.50
CA LEU A 170 -5.67 8.06 4.06
C LEU A 170 -5.45 6.77 3.27
N THR A 171 -4.85 5.74 3.88
CA THR A 171 -4.73 4.41 3.23
C THR A 171 -6.06 3.74 2.97
N MET A 172 -7.02 3.90 3.88
CA MET A 172 -8.38 3.40 3.68
C MET A 172 -9.10 4.20 2.59
N PHE A 173 -8.92 5.52 2.55
CA PHE A 173 -9.58 6.35 1.55
C PHE A 173 -9.13 6.04 0.13
N TYR A 174 -7.82 5.98 -0.17
CA TYR A 174 -7.39 5.73 -1.54
C TYR A 174 -7.68 4.29 -2.00
N THR A 175 -7.72 3.32 -1.08
CA THR A 175 -8.07 1.93 -1.40
C THR A 175 -9.54 1.78 -1.72
N ILE A 176 -10.43 2.34 -0.91
CA ILE A 176 -11.87 2.36 -1.20
C ILE A 176 -12.13 3.11 -2.51
N ARG A 177 -11.48 4.26 -2.72
CA ARG A 177 -11.57 5.01 -3.98
C ARG A 177 -11.18 4.16 -5.19
N LEU A 178 -10.05 3.45 -5.12
CA LEU A 178 -9.59 2.55 -6.18
C LEU A 178 -10.63 1.46 -6.48
N MET A 179 -11.21 0.87 -5.44
CA MET A 179 -12.24 -0.16 -5.56
C MET A 179 -13.51 0.38 -6.24
N MET A 180 -13.96 1.59 -5.87
CA MET A 180 -15.13 2.22 -6.45
C MET A 180 -14.97 2.45 -7.96
N TYR A 181 -13.83 3.03 -8.38
CA TYR A 181 -13.56 3.30 -9.79
C TYR A 181 -13.46 2.00 -10.62
N LEU A 182 -12.73 0.99 -10.14
CA LEU A 182 -12.49 -0.21 -10.93
C LEU A 182 -13.69 -1.17 -10.97
N MET A 183 -14.42 -1.31 -9.87
CA MET A 183 -15.37 -2.42 -9.68
C MET A 183 -16.83 -2.00 -9.76
N ILE A 184 -17.18 -0.80 -9.31
CA ILE A 184 -18.57 -0.39 -9.06
C ILE A 184 -19.08 0.59 -10.11
N ASN A 185 -18.25 1.54 -10.52
CA ASN A 185 -18.66 2.53 -11.53
C ASN A 185 -18.95 1.88 -12.88
N ASP A 186 -19.90 2.47 -13.60
CA ASP A 186 -20.26 2.05 -14.95
C ASP A 186 -19.07 2.15 -15.91
N PHE A 187 -19.11 1.31 -16.94
CA PHE A 187 -18.07 1.27 -17.98
C PHE A 187 -18.01 2.58 -18.76
N ASN A 188 -16.87 3.28 -18.65
CA ASN A 188 -16.51 4.44 -19.46
C ASN A 188 -15.45 4.09 -20.52
N LEU A 189 -15.62 2.95 -21.18
CA LEU A 189 -14.71 2.50 -22.24
C LEU A 189 -15.09 3.08 -23.59
N MET A 190 -14.08 3.47 -24.37
CA MET A 190 -14.25 3.75 -25.80
C MET A 190 -14.60 2.45 -26.55
N CYS A 191 -15.39 2.51 -27.62
CA CYS A 191 -15.97 1.36 -28.34
C CYS A 191 -14.98 0.34 -28.94
N VAL A 192 -13.67 0.45 -28.70
CA VAL A 192 -12.61 -0.34 -29.33
C VAL A 192 -11.99 -1.38 -28.37
N TYR A 193 -12.43 -1.46 -27.12
CA TYR A 193 -11.87 -2.43 -26.17
C TYR A 193 -12.56 -3.79 -26.28
N ASN A 194 -11.76 -4.84 -26.52
CA ASN A 194 -12.21 -6.23 -26.53
C ASN A 194 -11.79 -6.89 -25.21
N LEU A 195 -12.65 -6.79 -24.19
CA LEU A 195 -12.42 -7.40 -22.88
C LEU A 195 -13.01 -8.81 -22.85
N TYR A 196 -12.27 -9.78 -23.37
CA TYR A 196 -12.56 -11.19 -23.16
C TYR A 196 -11.32 -11.86 -22.59
N ASP A 197 -11.45 -12.44 -21.40
CA ASP A 197 -10.48 -13.42 -20.93
C ASP A 197 -10.61 -14.66 -21.84
N GLU A 198 -9.57 -14.96 -22.61
CA GLU A 198 -9.50 -16.18 -23.43
C GLU A 198 -9.44 -17.47 -22.57
N ASP A 199 -9.28 -17.33 -21.25
CA ASP A 199 -9.04 -18.43 -20.31
C ASP A 199 -10.32 -19.10 -19.78
N TYR A 200 -11.51 -18.74 -20.27
CA TYR A 200 -12.77 -19.45 -19.97
C TYR A 200 -13.13 -20.46 -21.08
N VAL A 201 -12.27 -21.47 -21.27
CA VAL A 201 -12.64 -22.74 -21.93
C VAL A 201 -12.10 -23.92 -21.12
#